data_AF-A0A3Z5NH72-F1
#
_entry.id   AF-A0A3Z5NH72-F1
#
_cell.length_a   1.000
_cell.length_b   1.000
_cell.length_c   1.000
_cell.angle_alpha   90.00
_cell.angle_beta   90.00
_cell.angle_gamma   90.00
#
_symmetry.space_group_name_H-M   'P 1'
#
loop_
_entity.id
_entity.type
_entity.pdbx_description
1 polymer ?
#
loop_
_entity_poly.entity_id
_entity_poly.type
_entity_poly.pdbx_seq_one_letter_code
_entity_poly.pdbx_strand_id
1 'polypeptide(L)'
;MASFVKELRDAIKHFLEYGYSSEESLIMWTERLRNATENKVDGNDLYRYVSRRLTAAYDLEIGREKALKRHLGVSRFTLNYLEPKLRAELDRRIMASADLIKLNRTQAIDKTIQRFSGWATSIPPISEMSVGLSASSRSGVIATSQHIAKSARQIDFEQRRVMVDQTHKLIANIDNIIATEGGAIAAVWHSHWRQPNYDFREPHKERDLLVYAIRGNWAIKKGFMKVGPAGYLDEITQPGEEVFCRCYLTFIYNVRSLPDEMKTEKWRKFIEGNKSVGRRSANFETIKNGG
;
A
#
# COMPACT_ATOMS: atom_id res chain seq x y z
N MET A 1 8.52 24.14 3.86
CA MET A 1 9.21 24.43 2.58
C MET A 1 9.84 25.83 2.46
N ALA A 2 9.36 26.87 3.16
CA ALA A 2 9.82 28.26 3.00
C ALA A 2 11.34 28.48 3.11
N SER A 3 12.00 27.94 4.13
CA SER A 3 13.45 28.07 4.33
C SER A 3 14.28 27.54 3.16
N PHE A 4 13.87 26.43 2.55
CA PHE A 4 14.60 25.84 1.41
C PHE A 4 14.47 26.73 0.17
N VAL A 5 13.25 27.21 -0.11
CA VAL A 5 13.00 28.08 -1.26
C VAL A 5 13.75 29.40 -1.13
N LYS A 6 13.91 29.92 0.09
CA LYS A 6 14.72 31.11 0.36
C LYS A 6 16.19 30.86 0.01
N GLU A 7 16.80 29.83 0.61
CA GLU A 7 18.20 29.45 0.34
C GLU A 7 18.45 29.19 -1.15
N LEU A 8 17.53 28.51 -1.84
CA LEU A 8 17.62 28.27 -3.28
C LEU A 8 17.61 29.57 -4.09
N ARG A 9 16.76 30.53 -3.72
CA ARG A 9 16.72 31.83 -4.41
C ARG A 9 18.00 32.62 -4.19
N ASP A 10 18.57 32.55 -2.99
CA ASP A 10 19.81 33.24 -2.68
C ASP A 10 21.01 32.59 -3.41
N ALA A 11 21.04 31.25 -3.49
CA ALA A 11 21.98 30.52 -4.33
C ALA A 11 21.86 30.91 -5.81
N ILE A 12 20.63 30.98 -6.33
CA ILE A 12 20.38 31.39 -7.72
C ILE A 12 20.90 32.81 -7.97
N LYS A 13 20.62 33.76 -7.07
CA LYS A 13 21.13 35.13 -7.21
C LYS A 13 22.65 35.16 -7.23
N HIS A 14 23.31 34.38 -6.36
CA HIS A 14 24.77 34.29 -6.32
C HIS A 14 25.35 33.85 -7.67
N PHE A 15 24.86 32.74 -8.23
CA PHE A 15 25.35 32.26 -9.53
C PHE A 15 24.99 33.18 -10.70
N LEU A 16 23.92 33.97 -10.59
CA LEU A 16 23.60 35.01 -11.58
C LEU A 16 24.45 36.28 -11.45
N GLU A 17 25.07 36.51 -10.30
CA GLU A 17 25.89 37.69 -10.02
C GLU A 17 27.39 37.42 -10.24
N TYR A 18 27.84 36.19 -10.02
CA TYR A 18 29.26 35.84 -10.12
C TYR A 18 29.55 34.78 -11.20
N GLY A 19 28.55 34.00 -11.62
CA GLY A 19 28.75 32.82 -12.46
C GLY A 19 29.40 31.66 -11.71
N TYR A 20 29.53 30.51 -12.38
CA TYR A 20 30.26 29.36 -11.84
C TYR A 20 31.76 29.52 -12.08
N SER A 21 32.48 29.95 -11.04
CA SER A 21 33.93 30.22 -11.09
C SER A 21 34.77 29.27 -10.23
N SER A 22 34.14 28.50 -9.34
CA SER A 22 34.84 27.57 -8.43
C SER A 22 33.95 26.40 -8.01
N GLU A 23 34.56 25.23 -7.85
CA GLU A 23 33.89 24.03 -7.36
C GLU A 23 33.50 24.19 -5.88
N GLU A 24 34.32 24.88 -5.09
CA GLU A 24 34.11 25.13 -3.66
C GLU A 24 32.83 25.93 -3.41
N SER A 25 32.54 26.94 -4.23
CA SER A 25 31.29 27.72 -4.12
C SER A 25 30.08 26.84 -4.37
N LEU A 26 30.14 25.96 -5.38
CA LEU A 26 29.06 25.03 -5.68
C LEU A 26 28.84 24.04 -4.54
N ILE A 27 29.91 23.44 -4.01
CA ILE A 27 29.84 22.51 -2.86
C ILE A 27 29.18 23.20 -1.66
N MET A 28 29.65 24.39 -1.29
CA MET A 28 29.08 25.18 -0.19
C MET A 28 27.57 25.40 -0.36
N TRP A 29 27.12 25.84 -1.54
CA TRP A 29 25.70 26.06 -1.80
C TRP A 29 24.90 24.75 -1.80
N THR A 30 25.42 23.67 -2.34
CA THR A 30 24.74 22.37 -2.31
C THR A 30 24.55 21.84 -0.89
N GLU A 31 25.54 21.99 -0.01
CA GLU A 31 25.45 21.61 1.41
C GLU A 31 24.43 22.46 2.17
N ARG A 32 24.41 23.78 1.94
CA ARG A 32 23.37 24.67 2.50
C ARG A 32 21.97 24.25 2.07
N LEU A 33 21.79 23.90 0.79
CA LEU A 33 20.51 23.44 0.26
C LEU A 33 20.10 22.10 0.84
N ARG A 34 21.04 21.14 0.98
CA ARG A 34 20.80 19.84 1.62
C ARG A 34 20.29 20.03 3.05
N ASN A 35 21.03 20.77 3.86
CA ASN A 35 20.68 21.09 5.25
C ASN A 35 19.30 21.78 5.36
N ALA A 36 19.00 22.74 4.47
CA ALA A 36 17.71 23.44 4.47
C ALA A 36 16.51 22.54 4.10
N THR A 37 16.77 21.38 3.47
CA THR A 37 15.75 20.39 3.09
C THR A 37 15.59 19.28 4.14
N GLU A 38 16.69 18.90 4.80
CA GLU A 38 16.73 17.89 5.86
C GLU A 38 16.15 18.41 7.19
N ASN A 39 16.40 19.67 7.55
CA ASN A 39 15.94 20.32 8.79
C ASN A 39 14.40 20.47 8.96
N LYS A 40 13.56 19.74 8.22
CA LYS A 40 12.09 19.88 8.27
C LYS A 40 11.33 18.72 8.89
N VAL A 41 11.93 17.55 9.11
CA VAL A 41 11.27 16.44 9.82
C VAL A 41 12.37 15.59 10.45
N ASP A 42 12.47 15.57 11.78
CA ASP A 42 13.34 14.62 12.49
C ASP A 42 12.89 13.19 12.14
N GLY A 43 13.81 12.23 12.05
CA GLY A 43 13.49 10.83 11.76
C GLY A 43 12.42 10.26 12.70
N ASN A 44 12.41 10.73 13.96
CA ASN A 44 11.38 10.41 14.94
C ASN A 44 9.98 10.92 14.57
N ASP A 45 9.87 12.08 13.93
CA ASP A 45 8.58 12.65 13.53
C ASP A 45 7.97 11.91 12.35
N LEU A 46 8.81 11.40 11.45
CA LEU A 46 8.35 10.53 10.35
C LEU A 46 7.79 9.22 10.90
N TYR A 47 8.53 8.55 11.79
CA TYR A 47 8.05 7.33 12.43
C TYR A 47 6.72 7.56 13.17
N ARG A 48 6.61 8.63 13.97
CA ARG A 48 5.36 9.00 14.65
C ARG A 48 4.20 9.28 13.68
N TYR A 49 4.48 9.91 12.54
CA TYR A 49 3.46 10.14 11.51
C TYR A 49 2.94 8.83 10.93
N VAL A 50 3.85 7.93 10.53
CA VAL A 50 3.52 6.62 9.96
C VAL A 50 2.78 5.76 10.98
N SER A 51 3.32 5.68 12.20
CA SER A 51 2.75 4.93 13.31
C SER A 51 1.30 5.35 13.58
N ARG A 52 1.02 6.65 13.72
CA ARG A 52 -0.35 7.15 13.92
C ARG A 52 -1.30 6.75 12.79
N ARG A 53 -0.85 6.87 11.53
CA ARG A 53 -1.68 6.56 10.36
C ARG A 53 -2.02 5.08 10.26
N LEU A 54 -1.02 4.20 10.41
CA LEU A 54 -1.22 2.77 10.30
C LEU A 54 -1.94 2.20 11.52
N THR A 55 -1.67 2.72 12.72
CA THR A 55 -2.43 2.34 13.93
C THR A 55 -3.91 2.69 13.78
N ALA A 56 -4.24 3.88 13.27
CA ALA A 56 -5.64 4.24 13.01
C ALA A 56 -6.32 3.29 12.00
N ALA A 57 -5.61 2.85 10.96
CA ALA A 57 -6.12 1.86 10.02
C ALA A 57 -6.30 0.49 10.68
N TYR A 58 -5.32 0.07 11.48
CA TYR A 58 -5.38 -1.16 12.27
C TYR A 58 -6.57 -1.18 13.22
N ASP A 59 -6.80 -0.09 13.97
CA ASP A 59 -7.91 0.03 14.91
C ASP A 59 -9.27 -0.04 14.20
N LEU A 60 -9.36 0.44 12.96
CA LEU A 60 -10.56 0.29 12.14
C LEU A 60 -10.78 -1.17 11.74
N GLU A 61 -9.74 -1.86 11.29
CA GLU A 61 -9.84 -3.25 10.82
C GLU A 61 -10.05 -4.24 11.96
N ILE A 62 -9.25 -4.12 13.03
CA ILE A 62 -9.25 -5.03 14.17
C ILE A 62 -10.11 -4.49 15.29
N GLY A 63 -9.82 -3.29 15.82
CA GLY A 63 -10.54 -2.71 16.94
C GLY A 63 -12.05 -2.60 16.69
N ARG A 64 -12.45 -2.13 15.50
CA ARG A 64 -13.86 -2.00 15.06
C ARG A 64 -14.35 -3.13 14.16
N GLU A 65 -13.61 -4.23 14.09
CA GLU A 65 -14.03 -5.48 13.43
C GLU A 65 -14.36 -5.35 11.92
N LYS A 66 -13.86 -4.30 11.24
CA LYS A 66 -14.12 -4.13 9.81
C LYS A 66 -13.54 -5.28 8.97
N ALA A 67 -12.46 -5.93 9.44
CA ALA A 67 -11.91 -7.11 8.79
C ALA A 67 -12.92 -8.27 8.72
N LEU A 68 -13.80 -8.45 9.72
CA LEU A 68 -14.77 -9.55 9.73
C LEU A 68 -15.76 -9.50 8.56
N LYS A 69 -15.98 -8.33 7.95
CA LYS A 69 -16.79 -8.20 6.73
C LYS A 69 -16.20 -8.96 5.55
N ARG A 70 -14.87 -9.11 5.51
CA ARG A 70 -14.14 -9.90 4.51
C ARG A 70 -13.90 -11.34 4.95
N HIS A 71 -14.14 -11.65 6.23
CA HIS A 71 -13.90 -12.96 6.83
C HIS A 71 -15.20 -13.55 7.42
N LEU A 72 -16.20 -13.77 6.56
CA LEU A 72 -17.51 -14.26 6.99
C LEU A 72 -17.42 -15.64 7.67
N GLY A 73 -17.82 -15.70 8.94
CA GLY A 73 -17.74 -16.90 9.77
C GLY A 73 -16.56 -16.93 10.73
N VAL A 74 -15.65 -15.96 10.67
CA VAL A 74 -14.63 -15.75 11.71
C VAL A 74 -15.24 -14.98 12.87
N SER A 75 -14.98 -15.45 14.08
CA SER A 75 -15.49 -14.83 15.30
C SER A 75 -14.56 -13.73 15.81
N ARG A 76 -15.10 -12.82 16.62
CA ARG A 76 -14.29 -11.85 17.38
C ARG A 76 -13.27 -12.52 18.28
N PHE A 77 -13.60 -13.67 18.86
CA PHE A 77 -12.66 -14.46 19.68
C PHE A 77 -11.41 -14.85 18.88
N THR A 78 -11.58 -15.28 17.64
CA THR A 78 -10.45 -15.59 16.75
C THR A 78 -9.58 -14.35 16.50
N LEU A 79 -10.17 -13.17 16.28
CA LEU A 79 -9.39 -11.94 16.12
C LEU A 79 -8.56 -11.61 17.37
N ASN A 80 -9.14 -11.76 18.56
CA ASN A 80 -8.43 -11.50 19.81
C ASN A 80 -7.27 -12.48 20.01
N TYR A 81 -7.46 -13.76 19.65
CA TYR A 81 -6.39 -14.75 19.68
C TYR A 81 -5.24 -14.42 18.70
N LEU A 82 -5.56 -13.82 17.55
CA LEU A 82 -4.58 -13.41 16.54
C LEU A 82 -3.96 -12.05 16.80
N GLU A 83 -4.43 -11.28 17.78
CA GLU A 83 -3.97 -9.92 18.08
C GLU A 83 -2.43 -9.83 18.16
N PRO A 84 -1.68 -10.75 18.82
CA PRO A 84 -0.23 -10.65 18.87
C PRO A 84 0.44 -10.71 17.49
N LYS A 85 -0.02 -11.61 16.60
CA LYS A 85 0.50 -11.72 15.23
C LYS A 85 0.13 -10.49 14.40
N LEU A 86 -1.09 -9.99 14.57
CA LEU A 86 -1.59 -8.82 13.85
C LEU A 86 -0.85 -7.53 14.28
N ARG A 87 -0.54 -7.37 15.57
CA ARG A 87 0.30 -6.27 16.08
C ARG A 87 1.73 -6.35 15.55
N ALA A 88 2.31 -7.54 15.53
CA ALA A 88 3.66 -7.72 14.96
C ALA A 88 3.72 -7.30 13.48
N GLU A 89 2.68 -7.58 12.69
CA GLU A 89 2.60 -7.11 11.30
C GLU A 89 2.40 -5.58 11.21
N LEU A 90 1.61 -4.97 12.10
CA LEU A 90 1.50 -3.52 12.19
C LEU A 90 2.87 -2.89 12.44
N ASP A 91 3.61 -3.35 13.45
CA ASP A 91 4.91 -2.80 13.82
C ASP A 91 5.93 -2.95 12.69
N ARG A 92 5.99 -4.15 12.07
CA ARG A 92 6.82 -4.40 10.88
C ARG A 92 6.48 -3.42 9.75
N ARG A 93 5.19 -3.18 9.50
CA ARG A 93 4.73 -2.30 8.42
C ARG A 93 5.04 -0.84 8.71
N ILE A 94 4.94 -0.40 9.96
CA ILE A 94 5.33 0.95 10.38
C ILE A 94 6.80 1.19 10.06
N MET A 95 7.69 0.27 10.43
CA MET A 95 9.13 0.38 10.15
C MET A 95 9.38 0.46 8.63
N ALA A 96 8.88 -0.51 7.87
CA ALA A 96 9.08 -0.56 6.42
C ALA A 96 8.54 0.69 5.69
N SER A 97 7.41 1.24 6.16
CA SER A 97 6.80 2.43 5.56
C SER A 97 7.59 3.70 5.87
N ALA A 98 8.12 3.82 7.09
CA ALA A 98 8.98 4.95 7.48
C ALA A 98 10.27 4.95 6.64
N ASP A 99 10.90 3.78 6.48
CA ASP A 99 12.10 3.63 5.66
C ASP A 99 11.85 3.98 4.19
N LEU A 100 10.72 3.55 3.63
CA LEU A 100 10.36 3.87 2.24
C LEU A 100 10.13 5.38 2.03
N ILE A 101 9.47 6.05 2.97
CA ILE A 101 9.29 7.51 2.90
C ILE A 101 10.63 8.22 3.00
N LYS A 102 11.52 7.75 3.89
CA LYS A 102 12.88 8.27 4.02
C LYS A 102 13.63 8.14 2.70
N LEU A 103 13.60 6.97 2.06
CA LEU A 103 14.24 6.72 0.77
C LEU A 103 13.72 7.66 -0.33
N ASN A 104 12.40 7.78 -0.47
CA ASN A 104 11.79 8.67 -1.49
C ASN A 104 12.15 10.14 -1.24
N ARG A 105 12.26 10.54 0.02
CA ARG A 105 12.68 11.89 0.40
C ARG A 105 14.14 12.14 0.01
N THR A 106 15.05 11.23 0.33
CA THR A 106 16.46 11.32 -0.05
C THR A 106 16.60 11.45 -1.56
N GLN A 107 15.92 10.59 -2.33
CA GLN A 107 15.92 10.66 -3.80
C GLN A 107 15.40 12.01 -4.32
N ALA A 108 14.36 12.56 -3.70
CA ALA A 108 13.82 13.87 -4.10
C ALA A 108 14.80 15.02 -3.81
N ILE A 109 15.51 14.96 -2.68
CA ILE A 109 16.56 15.92 -2.31
C ILE A 109 17.70 15.83 -3.33
N ASP A 110 18.25 14.64 -3.54
CA ASP A 110 19.39 14.45 -4.44
C ASP A 110 19.05 14.87 -5.88
N LYS A 111 17.83 14.58 -6.36
CA LYS A 111 17.35 15.06 -7.67
C LYS A 111 17.22 16.58 -7.73
N THR A 112 16.86 17.23 -6.63
CA THR A 112 16.81 18.69 -6.56
C THR A 112 18.22 19.29 -6.55
N ILE A 113 19.17 18.69 -5.82
CA ILE A 113 20.58 19.10 -5.83
C ILE A 113 21.19 18.91 -7.22
N GLN A 114 20.99 17.76 -7.86
CA GLN A 114 21.45 17.50 -9.23
C GLN A 114 20.97 18.56 -10.23
N ARG A 115 19.69 18.94 -10.16
CA ARG A 115 19.12 20.00 -11.00
C ARG A 115 19.74 21.37 -10.72
N PHE A 116 19.97 21.67 -9.44
CA PHE A 116 20.63 22.90 -9.04
C PHE A 116 22.05 22.96 -9.59
N SER A 117 22.86 21.90 -9.37
CA SER A 117 24.24 21.85 -9.83
C SER A 117 24.34 21.96 -11.34
N GLY A 118 23.55 21.20 -12.10
CA GLY A 118 23.56 21.29 -13.56
C GLY A 118 23.11 22.66 -14.10
N TRP A 119 22.19 23.34 -13.40
CA TRP A 119 21.85 24.73 -13.73
C TRP A 119 22.98 25.71 -13.36
N ALA A 120 23.56 25.59 -12.16
CA ALA A 120 24.59 26.49 -11.66
C ALA A 120 25.84 26.44 -12.56
N THR A 121 26.30 25.24 -12.93
CA THR A 121 27.47 25.06 -13.80
C THR A 121 27.22 25.48 -15.26
N SER A 122 25.96 25.74 -15.66
CA SER A 122 25.67 26.25 -17.00
C SER A 122 25.90 27.75 -17.13
N ILE A 123 26.11 28.46 -16.00
CA ILE A 123 26.36 29.89 -16.00
C ILE A 123 27.87 30.13 -16.00
N PRO A 124 28.47 30.66 -17.09
CA PRO A 124 29.89 30.93 -17.13
C PRO A 124 30.29 32.02 -16.12
N PRO A 125 31.57 32.09 -15.72
CA PRO A 125 32.08 33.20 -14.91
C PRO A 125 31.74 34.55 -15.55
N ILE A 126 31.18 35.47 -14.76
CA ILE A 126 30.72 36.76 -15.32
C ILE A 126 31.90 37.62 -15.82
N SER A 127 33.09 37.44 -15.25
CA SER A 127 34.33 38.05 -15.73
C SER A 127 34.70 37.67 -17.16
N GLU A 128 34.16 36.56 -17.68
CA GLU A 128 34.42 36.03 -19.02
C GLU A 128 33.27 36.33 -20.00
N MET A 129 32.20 37.00 -19.54
CA MET A 129 31.04 37.32 -20.37
C MET A 129 31.19 38.67 -21.08
N SER A 130 30.82 38.72 -22.36
CA SER A 130 30.78 39.97 -23.13
C SER A 130 29.70 40.93 -22.64
N VAL A 131 29.99 42.23 -22.69
CA VAL A 131 29.05 43.32 -22.35
C VAL A 131 27.84 43.25 -23.28
N GLY A 132 26.71 42.76 -22.77
CA GLY A 132 25.46 42.57 -23.53
C GLY A 132 24.92 41.14 -23.48
N LEU A 133 25.72 40.15 -23.07
CA LEU A 133 25.26 38.80 -22.76
C LEU A 133 24.96 38.73 -21.25
N SER A 134 23.70 38.52 -20.88
CA SER A 134 23.29 38.28 -19.49
C SER A 134 22.87 36.83 -19.32
N ALA A 135 23.36 36.17 -18.26
CA ALA A 135 23.00 34.80 -17.95
C ALA A 135 21.51 34.61 -17.60
N SER A 136 20.77 35.66 -17.25
CA SER A 136 19.30 35.74 -17.31
C SER A 136 18.77 37.03 -16.66
N SER A 137 17.57 37.45 -17.07
CA SER A 137 16.82 38.54 -16.43
C SER A 137 16.46 38.20 -14.98
N ARG A 138 16.37 39.22 -14.09
CA ARG A 138 15.89 39.05 -12.70
C ARG A 138 14.54 38.33 -12.58
N SER A 139 13.70 38.37 -13.61
CA SER A 139 12.44 37.62 -13.70
C SER A 139 12.65 36.09 -13.80
N GLY A 140 13.84 35.63 -14.19
CA GLY A 140 14.25 34.22 -14.26
C GLY A 140 14.44 33.55 -12.90
N VAL A 141 14.79 34.29 -11.83
CA VAL A 141 15.06 33.69 -10.50
C VAL A 141 13.86 32.91 -9.97
N ILE A 142 12.67 33.48 -10.09
CA ILE A 142 11.44 32.83 -9.62
C ILE A 142 11.16 31.58 -10.45
N ALA A 143 11.18 31.68 -11.77
CA ALA A 143 10.93 30.56 -12.67
C ALA A 143 11.95 29.42 -12.47
N THR A 144 13.24 29.74 -12.48
CA THR A 144 14.33 28.80 -12.22
C THR A 144 14.17 28.11 -10.86
N SER A 145 13.87 28.87 -9.80
CA SER A 145 13.63 28.29 -8.48
C SER A 145 12.45 27.31 -8.46
N GLN A 146 11.41 27.55 -9.25
CA GLN A 146 10.26 26.63 -9.36
C GLN A 146 10.65 25.33 -10.07
N HIS A 147 11.45 25.41 -11.14
CA HIS A 147 11.94 24.24 -11.87
C HIS A 147 12.88 23.37 -11.03
N ILE A 148 13.86 23.98 -10.35
CA ILE A 148 14.83 23.27 -9.50
C ILE A 148 14.12 22.65 -8.28
N ALA A 149 13.22 23.40 -7.62
CA ALA A 149 12.49 22.93 -6.44
C ALA A 149 11.38 21.92 -6.75
N LYS A 150 11.13 21.57 -8.03
CA LYS A 150 10.00 20.71 -8.41
C LYS A 150 10.01 19.36 -7.67
N SER A 151 11.16 18.70 -7.53
CA SER A 151 11.24 17.41 -6.82
C SER A 151 10.99 17.58 -5.32
N ALA A 152 11.66 18.55 -4.68
CA ALA A 152 11.46 18.88 -3.27
C ALA A 152 10.00 19.22 -2.92
N ARG A 153 9.25 19.87 -3.83
CA ARG A 153 7.83 20.18 -3.63
C ARG A 153 6.90 18.97 -3.71
N GLN A 154 7.33 17.87 -4.33
CA GLN A 154 6.54 16.64 -4.45
C GLN A 154 6.70 15.71 -3.23
N ILE A 155 7.64 15.98 -2.31
CA ILE A 155 7.92 15.12 -1.15
C ILE A 155 6.64 14.82 -0.35
N ASP A 156 5.86 15.85 0.01
CA ASP A 156 4.64 15.68 0.81
C ASP A 156 3.53 14.95 0.03
N PHE A 157 3.52 15.08 -1.29
CA PHE A 157 2.59 14.35 -2.15
C PHE A 157 2.96 12.87 -2.24
N GLU A 158 4.22 12.56 -2.50
CA GLU A 158 4.71 11.18 -2.53
C GLU A 158 4.61 10.51 -1.17
N GLN A 159 4.90 11.21 -0.07
CA GLN A 159 4.67 10.70 1.29
C GLN A 159 3.21 10.30 1.50
N ARG A 160 2.25 11.11 1.06
CA ARG A 160 0.82 10.75 1.14
C ARG A 160 0.48 9.54 0.27
N ARG A 161 1.01 9.47 -0.94
CA ARG A 161 0.82 8.31 -1.84
C ARG A 161 1.36 7.02 -1.24
N VAL A 162 2.58 7.06 -0.70
CA VAL A 162 3.19 5.92 0.01
C VAL A 162 2.29 5.50 1.17
N MET A 163 1.79 6.42 1.98
CA MET A 163 0.90 6.04 3.09
C MET A 163 -0.39 5.37 2.62
N VAL A 164 -0.98 5.84 1.52
CA VAL A 164 -2.17 5.20 0.94
C VAL A 164 -1.83 3.78 0.49
N ASP A 165 -0.74 3.58 -0.24
CA ASP A 165 -0.27 2.25 -0.66
C ASP A 165 -0.03 1.34 0.55
N GLN A 166 0.80 1.76 1.49
CA GLN A 166 1.17 0.97 2.67
C GLN A 166 -0.02 0.63 3.57
N THR A 167 -1.05 1.49 3.61
CA THR A 167 -2.30 1.19 4.32
C THR A 167 -3.03 0.01 3.65
N HIS A 168 -3.14 -0.01 2.32
CA HIS A 168 -3.76 -1.14 1.63
C HIS A 168 -2.96 -2.44 1.82
N LYS A 169 -1.62 -2.35 1.81
CA LYS A 169 -0.75 -3.50 2.09
C LYS A 169 -0.91 -4.05 3.50
N LEU A 170 -1.04 -3.17 4.50
CA LEU A 170 -1.34 -3.58 5.87
C LEU A 170 -2.65 -4.36 5.94
N ILE A 171 -3.72 -3.83 5.33
CA ILE A 171 -5.04 -4.46 5.33
C ILE A 171 -4.99 -5.83 4.66
N ALA A 172 -4.36 -5.94 3.49
CA ALA A 172 -4.20 -7.21 2.79
C ALA A 172 -3.41 -8.24 3.62
N ASN A 173 -2.36 -7.81 4.32
CA ASN A 173 -1.58 -8.71 5.18
C ASN A 173 -2.34 -9.14 6.43
N ILE A 174 -3.10 -8.24 7.05
CA ILE A 174 -4.03 -8.57 8.14
C ILE A 174 -5.01 -9.66 7.67
N ASP A 175 -5.60 -9.46 6.50
CA ASP A 175 -6.56 -10.40 5.92
C ASP A 175 -5.91 -11.76 5.66
N ASN A 176 -4.70 -11.78 5.12
CA ASN A 176 -3.95 -13.02 4.90
C ASN A 176 -3.69 -13.77 6.23
N ILE A 177 -3.29 -13.07 7.29
CA ILE A 177 -3.10 -13.68 8.62
C ILE A 177 -4.41 -14.30 9.14
N ILE A 178 -5.52 -13.57 9.06
CA ILE A 178 -6.84 -14.04 9.51
C ILE A 178 -7.31 -15.22 8.65
N ALA A 179 -7.08 -15.18 7.33
CA ALA A 179 -7.45 -16.25 6.41
C ALA A 179 -6.70 -17.55 6.73
N THR A 180 -5.37 -17.47 6.87
CA THR A 180 -4.53 -18.63 7.15
C THR A 180 -4.87 -19.26 8.48
N GLU A 181 -4.95 -18.47 9.55
CA GLU A 181 -5.16 -18.98 10.91
C GLU A 181 -6.63 -19.34 11.17
N GLY A 182 -7.57 -18.66 10.52
CA GLY A 182 -8.99 -18.99 10.57
C GLY A 182 -9.38 -20.22 9.74
N GLY A 183 -8.46 -20.76 8.93
CA GLY A 183 -8.71 -21.94 8.11
C GLY A 183 -9.59 -21.68 6.89
N ALA A 184 -9.40 -20.53 6.22
CA ALA A 184 -10.07 -20.24 4.96
C ALA A 184 -9.75 -21.32 3.91
N ILE A 185 -10.76 -21.68 3.11
CA ILE A 185 -10.66 -22.74 2.09
C ILE A 185 -10.61 -22.18 0.66
N ALA A 186 -11.14 -20.97 0.46
CA ALA A 186 -11.12 -20.25 -0.80
C ALA A 186 -11.21 -18.74 -0.56
N ALA A 187 -10.95 -17.95 -1.60
CA ALA A 187 -11.09 -16.51 -1.59
C ALA A 187 -11.74 -16.01 -2.89
N VAL A 188 -12.58 -14.99 -2.78
CA VAL A 188 -13.17 -14.25 -3.89
C VAL A 188 -12.36 -13.00 -4.10
N TRP A 189 -11.87 -12.79 -5.33
CA TRP A 189 -11.12 -11.59 -5.67
C TRP A 189 -12.06 -10.42 -5.96
N HIS A 190 -11.70 -9.23 -5.45
CA HIS A 190 -12.41 -7.99 -5.74
C HIS A 190 -11.45 -6.94 -6.27
N SER A 191 -11.78 -6.40 -7.45
CA SER A 191 -11.03 -5.34 -8.11
C SER A 191 -11.84 -4.05 -8.18
N HIS A 192 -11.16 -2.91 -8.02
CA HIS A 192 -11.78 -1.58 -8.15
C HIS A 192 -11.82 -1.07 -9.59
N TRP A 193 -11.71 -1.94 -10.61
CA TRP A 193 -11.60 -1.54 -12.03
C TRP A 193 -12.75 -0.67 -12.55
N ARG A 194 -13.94 -0.74 -11.92
CA ARG A 194 -15.10 0.12 -12.26
C ARG A 194 -15.05 1.51 -11.60
N GLN A 195 -14.11 1.76 -10.69
CA GLN A 195 -14.00 3.02 -9.98
C GLN A 195 -13.38 4.09 -10.90
N PRO A 196 -14.01 5.28 -11.05
CA PRO A 196 -13.40 6.37 -11.79
C PRO A 196 -12.01 6.74 -11.26
N ASN A 197 -11.07 7.00 -12.17
CA ASN A 197 -9.68 7.38 -11.86
C ASN A 197 -8.86 6.34 -11.10
N TYR A 198 -9.29 5.08 -11.07
CA TYR A 198 -8.45 3.98 -10.61
C TYR A 198 -7.69 3.37 -11.79
N ASP A 199 -6.37 3.50 -11.77
CA ASP A 199 -5.47 2.88 -12.75
C ASP A 199 -5.32 1.38 -12.44
N PHE A 200 -6.32 0.61 -12.84
CA PHE A 200 -6.32 -0.83 -12.65
C PHE A 200 -5.46 -1.52 -13.71
N ARG A 201 -4.90 -2.67 -13.35
CA ARG A 201 -4.20 -3.54 -14.29
C ARG A 201 -5.21 -4.46 -14.98
N GLU A 202 -5.10 -4.64 -16.29
CA GLU A 202 -6.04 -5.47 -17.06
C GLU A 202 -6.17 -6.89 -16.48
N PRO A 203 -5.07 -7.59 -16.08
CA PRO A 203 -5.20 -8.88 -15.43
C PRO A 203 -6.03 -8.85 -14.13
N HIS A 204 -6.07 -7.74 -13.40
CA HIS A 204 -6.85 -7.64 -12.16
C HIS A 204 -8.34 -7.45 -12.40
N LYS A 205 -8.72 -6.88 -13.54
CA LYS A 205 -10.11 -6.80 -13.99
C LYS A 205 -10.64 -8.19 -14.34
N GLU A 206 -9.85 -9.00 -15.02
CA GLU A 206 -10.21 -10.38 -15.40
C GLU A 206 -10.39 -11.30 -14.18
N ARG A 207 -9.71 -10.98 -13.07
CA ARG A 207 -9.83 -11.72 -11.79
C ARG A 207 -11.07 -11.35 -10.98
N ASP A 208 -11.74 -10.25 -11.30
CA ASP A 208 -12.84 -9.73 -10.49
C ASP A 208 -13.97 -10.76 -10.33
N LEU A 209 -14.35 -11.04 -9.08
CA LEU A 209 -15.33 -12.04 -8.65
C LEU A 209 -14.96 -13.50 -8.90
N LEU A 210 -13.74 -13.79 -9.38
CA LEU A 210 -13.27 -15.17 -9.48
C LEU A 210 -12.97 -15.75 -8.09
N VAL A 211 -13.25 -17.05 -7.94
CA VAL A 211 -13.07 -17.79 -6.69
C VAL A 211 -11.87 -18.71 -6.80
N TYR A 212 -10.84 -18.42 -6.02
CA TYR A 212 -9.58 -19.15 -5.98
C TYR A 212 -9.54 -20.12 -4.81
N ALA A 213 -9.00 -21.32 -5.02
CA ALA A 213 -8.79 -22.27 -3.94
C ALA A 213 -7.56 -21.87 -3.10
N ILE A 214 -7.63 -22.03 -1.78
CA ILE A 214 -6.46 -21.89 -0.90
C ILE A 214 -5.80 -23.26 -0.75
N ARG A 215 -4.50 -23.35 -1.07
CA ARG A 215 -3.77 -24.62 -1.05
C ARG A 215 -3.70 -25.22 0.36
N GLY A 216 -3.78 -26.55 0.44
CA GLY A 216 -3.60 -27.28 1.70
C GLY A 216 -4.78 -27.18 2.69
N ASN A 217 -5.90 -26.59 2.27
CA ASN A 217 -7.07 -26.42 3.13
C ASN A 217 -7.74 -27.75 3.52
N TRP A 218 -8.50 -27.74 4.62
CA TRP A 218 -9.11 -28.94 5.19
C TRP A 218 -10.17 -29.57 4.28
N ALA A 219 -10.90 -28.77 3.49
CA ALA A 219 -11.99 -29.25 2.65
C ALA A 219 -11.49 -30.06 1.46
N ILE A 220 -10.36 -29.65 0.85
CA ILE A 220 -9.66 -30.45 -0.16
C ILE A 220 -9.12 -31.74 0.47
N LYS A 221 -8.45 -31.66 1.63
CA LYS A 221 -7.93 -32.84 2.35
C LYS A 221 -9.03 -33.88 2.67
N LYS A 222 -10.23 -33.43 3.00
CA LYS A 222 -11.39 -34.31 3.25
C LYS A 222 -12.12 -34.75 1.97
N GLY A 223 -11.73 -34.24 0.80
CA GLY A 223 -12.36 -34.54 -0.49
C GLY A 223 -13.76 -33.93 -0.65
N PHE A 224 -14.10 -32.88 0.11
CA PHE A 224 -15.38 -32.15 0.00
C PHE A 224 -15.33 -30.99 -0.98
N MET A 225 -14.12 -30.53 -1.30
CA MET A 225 -13.85 -29.46 -2.25
C MET A 225 -12.90 -29.97 -3.34
N LYS A 226 -13.11 -29.49 -4.57
CA LYS A 226 -12.13 -29.56 -5.66
C LYS A 226 -11.72 -28.15 -6.08
N VAL A 227 -10.59 -28.04 -6.77
CA VAL A 227 -10.09 -26.75 -7.29
C VAL A 227 -11.04 -26.25 -8.37
N GLY A 228 -11.35 -24.95 -8.32
CA GLY A 228 -12.20 -24.29 -9.30
C GLY A 228 -11.44 -23.95 -10.58
N PRO A 229 -12.14 -23.46 -11.61
CA PRO A 229 -11.52 -23.09 -12.89
C PRO A 229 -10.49 -21.97 -12.78
N ALA A 230 -10.60 -21.10 -11.77
CA ALA A 230 -9.64 -20.02 -11.52
C ALA A 230 -8.30 -20.51 -10.92
N GLY A 231 -8.20 -21.78 -10.52
CA GLY A 231 -6.97 -22.35 -9.96
C GLY A 231 -6.74 -22.01 -8.48
N TYR A 232 -5.47 -22.00 -8.07
CA TYR A 232 -5.09 -21.67 -6.71
C TYR A 232 -4.76 -20.19 -6.55
N LEU A 233 -5.03 -19.66 -5.34
CA LEU A 233 -4.74 -18.27 -5.02
C LEU A 233 -3.24 -17.98 -5.03
N ASP A 234 -2.39 -18.93 -4.62
CA ASP A 234 -0.93 -18.76 -4.54
C ASP A 234 -0.21 -18.79 -5.90
N GLU A 235 -0.94 -19.07 -6.98
CA GLU A 235 -0.42 -19.07 -8.36
C GLU A 235 -0.55 -17.70 -9.04
N ILE A 236 -1.16 -16.73 -8.36
CA ILE A 236 -1.34 -15.36 -8.85
C ILE A 236 -0.76 -14.33 -7.88
N THR A 237 -0.49 -13.15 -8.40
CA THR A 237 -0.09 -11.97 -7.62
C THR A 237 -1.16 -11.63 -6.59
N GLN A 238 -0.77 -11.40 -5.33
CA GLN A 238 -1.70 -11.13 -4.24
C GLN A 238 -2.15 -9.67 -4.19
N PRO A 239 -3.31 -9.36 -3.58
CA PRO A 239 -3.68 -7.98 -3.32
C PRO A 239 -2.67 -7.29 -2.41
N GLY A 240 -2.35 -6.03 -2.73
CA GLY A 240 -1.33 -5.28 -2.02
C GLY A 240 0.12 -5.70 -2.31
N GLU A 241 0.38 -6.70 -3.15
CA GLU A 241 1.75 -7.04 -3.55
C GLU A 241 2.34 -5.96 -4.47
N GLU A 242 1.59 -5.61 -5.52
CA GLU A 242 2.01 -4.60 -6.48
C GLU A 242 1.79 -3.17 -5.97
N VAL A 243 2.63 -2.25 -6.45
CA VAL A 243 2.57 -0.83 -6.09
C VAL A 243 1.22 -0.23 -6.47
N PHE A 244 0.59 0.48 -5.53
CA PHE A 244 -0.71 1.15 -5.63
C PHE A 244 -1.90 0.23 -5.92
N CYS A 245 -1.74 -1.10 -5.77
CA CYS A 245 -2.86 -2.02 -5.90
C CYS A 245 -3.83 -1.87 -4.71
N ARG A 246 -5.12 -1.69 -5.01
CA ARG A 246 -6.19 -1.57 -4.02
C ARG A 246 -7.16 -2.76 -4.00
N CYS A 247 -6.87 -3.81 -4.77
CA CYS A 247 -7.71 -5.02 -4.76
C CYS A 247 -7.79 -5.59 -3.34
N TYR A 248 -8.80 -6.41 -3.08
CA TYR A 248 -8.95 -7.11 -1.81
C TYR A 248 -9.60 -8.48 -2.02
N LEU A 249 -9.57 -9.32 -0.98
CA LEU A 249 -10.21 -10.63 -0.99
C LEU A 249 -11.37 -10.67 0.00
N THR A 250 -12.37 -11.48 -0.31
CA THR A 250 -13.35 -11.99 0.66
C THR A 250 -13.12 -13.49 0.83
N PHE A 251 -13.01 -13.97 2.06
CA PHE A 251 -12.62 -15.34 2.36
C PHE A 251 -13.81 -16.23 2.68
N ILE A 252 -13.73 -17.46 2.18
CA ILE A 252 -14.73 -18.52 2.39
C ILE A 252 -14.14 -19.55 3.33
N TYR A 253 -14.88 -19.89 4.40
CA TYR A 253 -14.44 -20.82 5.46
C TYR A 253 -15.18 -22.15 5.46
N ASN A 254 -16.25 -22.27 4.66
CA ASN A 254 -17.12 -23.44 4.68
C ASN A 254 -17.50 -23.86 3.25
N VAL A 255 -17.69 -25.17 3.05
CA VAL A 255 -17.97 -25.76 1.73
C VAL A 255 -19.36 -25.36 1.19
N ARG A 256 -20.31 -25.01 2.07
CA ARG A 256 -21.66 -24.59 1.66
C ARG A 256 -21.63 -23.28 0.87
N SER A 257 -20.76 -22.35 1.27
CA SER A 257 -20.58 -21.04 0.63
C SER A 257 -19.73 -21.07 -0.64
N LEU A 258 -19.15 -22.21 -1.03
CA LEU A 258 -18.43 -22.33 -2.29
C LEU A 258 -19.37 -22.30 -3.50
N PRO A 259 -18.87 -21.93 -4.69
CA PRO A 259 -19.53 -22.22 -5.96
C PRO A 259 -19.74 -23.73 -6.17
N ASP A 260 -20.77 -24.10 -6.93
CA ASP A 260 -21.16 -25.51 -7.12
C ASP A 260 -20.13 -26.33 -7.88
N GLU A 261 -19.40 -25.69 -8.79
CA GLU A 261 -18.28 -26.26 -9.52
C GLU A 261 -17.10 -26.62 -8.62
N MET A 262 -16.99 -26.05 -7.40
CA MET A 262 -15.95 -26.43 -6.43
C MET A 262 -16.41 -27.50 -5.44
N LYS A 263 -17.71 -27.83 -5.42
CA LYS A 263 -18.28 -28.84 -4.52
C LYS A 263 -18.15 -30.24 -5.15
N THR A 264 -17.64 -31.19 -4.37
CA THR A 264 -17.54 -32.59 -4.82
C THR A 264 -18.84 -33.34 -4.59
N GLU A 265 -18.99 -34.48 -5.28
CA GLU A 265 -20.11 -35.37 -5.08
C GLU A 265 -20.16 -35.95 -3.65
N LYS A 266 -18.98 -36.19 -3.06
CA LYS A 266 -18.85 -36.61 -1.67
C LYS A 266 -19.51 -35.61 -0.71
N TRP A 267 -19.34 -34.31 -0.96
CA TRP A 267 -19.99 -33.26 -0.16
C TRP A 267 -21.52 -33.25 -0.34
N ARG A 268 -22.01 -33.39 -1.57
CA ARG A 268 -23.46 -33.41 -1.84
C ARG A 268 -24.15 -34.54 -1.08
N LYS A 269 -23.61 -35.75 -1.19
CA LYS A 269 -24.09 -36.93 -0.45
C LYS A 269 -24.03 -36.74 1.07
N PHE A 270 -22.97 -36.10 1.59
CA PHE A 270 -22.85 -35.81 3.02
C PHE A 270 -23.99 -34.89 3.52
N ILE A 271 -24.33 -33.84 2.78
CA ILE A 271 -25.44 -32.94 3.16
C ILE A 271 -26.80 -33.62 2.98
N GLU A 272 -27.02 -34.37 1.91
CA GLU A 272 -28.28 -35.10 1.67
C GLU A 272 -28.54 -36.14 2.76
N GLY A 273 -27.51 -36.92 3.13
CA GLY A 273 -27.55 -37.84 4.26
C GLY A 273 -27.97 -37.14 5.55
N ASN A 274 -27.34 -36.02 5.90
CA ASN A 274 -27.70 -35.26 7.10
C ASN A 274 -29.11 -34.64 7.05
N LYS A 275 -29.60 -34.20 5.87
CA LYS A 275 -30.99 -33.74 5.71
C LYS A 275 -32.00 -34.85 5.93
N SER A 276 -31.69 -36.08 5.48
CA SER A 276 -32.56 -37.24 5.68
C SER A 276 -32.64 -37.67 7.15
N VAL A 277 -31.54 -37.54 7.90
CA VAL A 277 -31.50 -37.81 9.35
C VAL A 277 -32.29 -36.75 10.11
N GLY A 278 -32.11 -35.46 9.79
CA GLY A 278 -32.87 -34.36 10.41
C GLY A 278 -34.40 -34.45 10.18
N ARG A 279 -34.83 -34.93 9.01
CA ARG A 279 -36.26 -35.23 8.75
C ARG A 279 -36.77 -36.45 9.53
N ARG A 280 -35.94 -37.47 9.74
CA ARG A 280 -36.32 -38.65 10.55
C ARG A 280 -36.50 -38.30 12.03
N SER A 281 -35.67 -37.40 12.59
CA SER A 281 -35.85 -36.91 13.95
C SER A 281 -37.09 -36.03 14.12
N ALA A 282 -37.43 -35.17 13.15
CA ALA A 282 -38.66 -34.37 13.20
C ALA A 282 -39.94 -35.21 13.10
N ASN A 283 -39.90 -36.32 12.34
CA ASN A 283 -41.03 -37.25 12.25
C ASN A 283 -41.18 -38.17 13.47
N PHE A 284 -40.18 -38.25 14.36
CA PHE A 284 -40.27 -39.03 15.60
C PHE A 284 -40.95 -38.25 16.74
N GLU A 285 -40.90 -36.91 16.71
CA GLU A 285 -41.58 -36.06 17.70
C GLU A 285 -43.09 -35.94 17.45
N THR A 286 -43.56 -36.07 16.21
CA THR A 286 -44.99 -36.05 15.88
C THR A 286 -45.71 -37.37 16.21
N ILE A 287 -44.99 -38.46 16.49
CA ILE A 287 -45.59 -39.77 16.85
C ILE A 287 -45.83 -39.88 18.37
N LYS A 288 -45.27 -38.99 19.20
CA LYS A 288 -45.39 -39.08 20.68
C LYS A 288 -46.55 -38.30 21.31
N ASN A 289 -47.39 -37.61 20.54
CA ASN A 289 -48.56 -36.87 21.05
C ASN A 289 -49.91 -37.48 20.64
N GLY A 290 -49.92 -38.74 20.20
CA GLY A 290 -51.13 -39.50 19.91
C GLY A 290 -51.27 -40.69 20.86
N GLY A 291 -51.66 -40.43 22.09
CA GLY A 291 -51.99 -41.41 23.13
C GLY A 291 -52.91 -40.79 24.15
#